data_AF-A0AAE7T0Y4-F1
#
_entry.id   AF-A0AAE7T0Y4-F1
#
_cell.length_a   1.000
_cell.length_b   1.000
_cell.length_c   1.000
_cell.angle_alpha   90.00
_cell.angle_beta   90.00
_cell.angle_gamma   90.00
#
_symmetry.space_group_name_H-M   'P 1'
#
loop_
_entity.id
_entity.type
_entity.pdbx_description
1 polymer ?
#
loop_
_entity_poly.entity_id
_entity_poly.type
_entity_poly.pdbx_seq_one_letter_code
_entity_poly.pdbx_strand_id
1 'polypeptide(L)' 'MSMDKVYIDKQTKTVDVELPKYGEIILIVKDGQVVRYETKTTNKLE' A
#
# COMPACT_ATOMS: atom_id res chain seq x y z
N MET A 1 13.78 -13.24 1.47
CA MET A 1 12.58 -13.16 0.62
C MET A 1 12.14 -11.70 0.65
N SER A 2 12.17 -10.99 -0.47
CA SER A 2 11.61 -9.63 -0.52
C SER A 2 10.10 -9.74 -0.48
N MET A 3 9.46 -8.95 0.39
CA MET A 3 8.01 -8.72 0.30
C MET A 3 7.73 -7.89 -0.95
N ASP A 4 6.61 -8.17 -1.61
CA ASP A 4 6.12 -7.33 -2.69
C ASP A 4 5.88 -5.92 -2.16
N LYS A 5 6.06 -4.89 -3.01
CA LYS A 5 5.88 -3.49 -2.62
C LYS A 5 5.01 -2.74 -3.62
N VAL A 6 4.23 -1.80 -3.11
CA VAL A 6 3.55 -0.76 -3.90
C VAL A 6 4.36 0.52 -3.80
N TYR A 7 4.70 1.10 -4.95
CA TYR A 7 5.39 2.39 -5.01
C TYR A 7 4.37 3.48 -5.32
N ILE A 8 4.29 4.47 -4.43
CA ILE A 8 3.46 5.66 -4.59
C ILE A 8 4.38 6.80 -4.98
N ASP A 9 4.39 7.15 -6.25
CA ASP A 9 5.16 8.27 -6.75
C ASP A 9 4.43 9.59 -6.45
N LYS A 10 5.03 10.42 -5.60
CA LYS A 10 4.58 11.79 -5.35
C LYS A 10 5.61 12.74 -5.94
N GLN A 11 5.16 13.92 -6.39
CA GLN A 11 6.02 14.91 -7.06
C GLN A 11 7.34 15.22 -6.32
N THR A 12 7.36 15.13 -4.99
CA THR A 12 8.54 15.41 -4.16
C THR A 12 9.24 14.17 -3.61
N LYS A 13 8.59 13.00 -3.61
CA LYS A 13 9.16 11.76 -3.09
C LYS A 13 8.38 10.53 -3.54
N THR A 14 9.08 9.44 -3.78
CA THR A 14 8.49 8.11 -3.89
C THR A 14 8.36 7.50 -2.50
N VAL A 15 7.20 6.91 -2.19
CA VAL A 15 6.95 6.17 -0.95
C VAL A 15 6.79 4.70 -1.31
N ASP A 16 7.58 3.81 -0.72
CA ASP A 16 7.36 2.37 -0.82
C ASP A 16 6.49 1.87 0.34
N VAL A 17 5.46 1.08 0.02
CA VAL A 17 4.56 0.44 0.97
C VAL A 17 4.66 -1.05 0.80
N GLU A 18 5.04 -1.77 1.86
CA GLU A 18 5.14 -3.22 1.85
C GLU A 18 3.75 -3.87 1.79
N LEU A 19 3.59 -4.83 0.89
CA LEU A 19 2.36 -5.62 0.77
C LEU A 19 2.26 -6.62 1.93
N PRO A 20 1.12 -6.66 2.64
CA PRO A 20 0.90 -7.69 3.63
C PRO A 20 0.82 -9.04 2.92
N LYS A 21 1.38 -10.08 3.54
CA LYS A 21 1.35 -11.45 2.98
C LYS A 21 -0.08 -11.94 2.71
N TYR A 22 -1.03 -11.55 3.57
CA TYR A 22 -2.46 -11.76 3.41
C TYR A 22 -3.20 -10.53 3.93
N GLY A 23 -4.22 -10.09 3.21
CA GLY A 23 -4.98 -8.90 3.53
C GLY A 23 -5.01 -7.92 2.36
N GLU A 24 -5.12 -6.64 2.68
CA GLU A 24 -5.44 -5.60 1.70
C GLU A 24 -4.64 -4.31 1.97
N ILE A 25 -4.30 -3.60 0.89
CA ILE A 25 -3.86 -2.20 0.95
C ILE A 25 -4.99 -1.35 0.39
N ILE A 26 -5.42 -0.35 1.15
CA ILE A 26 -6.42 0.62 0.73
C ILE A 26 -5.70 1.93 0.44
N LEU A 27 -5.82 2.42 -0.80
CA LEU A 27 -5.29 3.71 -1.23
C LEU A 27 -6.43 4.72 -1.32
N ILE A 28 -6.31 5.83 -0.62
CA ILE A 28 -7.27 6.93 -0.67
C ILE A 28 -6.71 7.96 -1.66
N VAL A 29 -7.33 8.01 -2.84
CA VAL A 29 -6.96 8.93 -3.93
C VAL A 29 -7.92 10.10 -3.99
N LYS A 30 -7.39 11.31 -4.01
CA LYS A 30 -8.14 12.56 -4.19
C LYS A 30 -7.40 13.45 -5.17
N ASP A 31 -8.12 14.03 -6.12
CA ASP A 31 -7.55 14.93 -7.14
C ASP A 31 -6.35 14.31 -7.89
N GLY A 32 -6.44 12.99 -8.18
CA GLY A 32 -5.38 12.23 -8.85
C GLY A 32 -4.16 11.91 -7.99
N GLN A 33 -4.17 12.26 -6.69
CA GLN A 33 -3.05 12.04 -5.77
C GLN A 33 -3.43 11.13 -4.59
N VAL A 34 -2.49 10.28 -4.16
CA VAL A 34 -2.68 9.47 -2.96
C VAL A 34 -2.47 10.31 -1.70
N VAL A 35 -3.56 10.63 -1.01
CA VAL A 35 -3.55 11.46 0.21
C VAL A 35 -3.34 10.63 1.48
N ARG A 36 -3.76 9.36 1.46
CA ARG A 36 -3.59 8.41 2.57
C ARG A 36 -3.56 6.99 2.04
N TYR A 37 -2.92 6.10 2.78
CA TYR A 37 -3.00 4.67 2.57
C TYR A 37 -3.19 3.96 3.92
N GLU A 38 -3.80 2.79 3.90
CA GLU A 38 -4.00 1.94 5.06
C GLU A 38 -3.70 0.49 4.69
N THR A 39 -3.01 -0.22 5.57
CA THR A 39 -2.70 -1.64 5.41
C THR A 39 -3.52 -2.43 6.40
N LYS A 40 -4.32 -3.39 5.92
CA LYS A 40 -5.05 -4.35 6.75
C LYS A 40 -4.47 -5.73 6.53
N THR A 41 -3.81 -6.27 7.56
CA THR A 41 -3.35 -7.65 7.54
C THR A 41 -4.48 -8.57 7.96
N THR A 42 -4.75 -9.61 7.19
CA THR A 42 -5.68 -10.67 7.57
C THR A 42 -4.92 -11.96 7.81
N ASN A 43 -5.53 -12.87 8.56
CA ASN A 43 -5.03 -14.23 8.60
C ASN A 43 -5.42 -14.95 7.31
N LYS A 44 -4.63 -15.96 6.93
CA LYS A 44 -5.05 -16.92 5.92
C LYS A 44 -6.35 -17.57 6.42
N LEU A 45 -7.44 -17.41 5.70
CA LEU A 45 -8.64 -18.23 5.92
C LEU A 45 -8.22 -19.67 5.66
N GLU A 46 -8.23 -20.50 6.70
CA GLU A 46 -8.03 -21.95 6.60
C GLU A 46 -9.19 -22.61 5.86
#